data_AF-A0AAD2CE17-F1
#
_entry.id   AF-A0AAD2CE17-F1
#
_cell.length_a   1.000
_cell.length_b   1.000
_cell.length_c   1.000
_cell.angle_alpha   90.00
_cell.angle_beta   90.00
_cell.angle_gamma   90.00
#
_symmetry.space_group_name_H-M   'P 1'
#
loop_
_entity.id
_entity.type
_entity.pdbx_description
1 polymer ?
#
loop_
_entity_poly.entity_id
_entity_poly.type
_entity_poly.pdbx_seq_one_letter_code
_entity_poly.pdbx_strand_id
1 'polypeptide(L)'
;MAEDSCNIWGETILALQSDELTPTKMCAWTIAFVVAITFVTSSLTGNYSQVDKLWSVIPFVYCWIVVTDKRTLLMAIIATLWGVRLTWNFNRRGGYKWPIWDGDEDYRWKLLQDGALLEILKNKVAWVAFNLLFISFYQNVLLFLIVAPSLVAHIVATGCGQAVPLNGYDYLATALIPLFIAIEAIADNQQYNFQTEKYRRKNAGETLTGEYADGFKSSGFFAIVRKPNYAAEQAIWIAFYLYSIGAVNGERFVNWSSSGWTLLCVLFQGSGWLIEQITLGKYPKYGEYMEQVPRYIPNPMELLGLGASKTKTP
;
A
#
# COMPACT_ATOMS: atom_id res chain seq x y z
N MET A 1 -8.70 -35.59 19.45
CA MET A 1 -8.65 -36.01 18.04
C MET A 1 -8.33 -34.77 17.23
N ALA A 2 -7.06 -34.61 16.85
CA ALA A 2 -6.65 -33.56 15.93
C ALA A 2 -6.97 -34.06 14.51
N GLU A 3 -8.22 -33.87 14.07
CA GLU A 3 -8.57 -34.03 12.67
C GLU A 3 -7.93 -32.87 11.89
N ASP A 4 -6.99 -33.24 11.02
CA ASP A 4 -6.37 -32.49 9.93
C ASP A 4 -6.58 -30.98 9.88
N SER A 5 -5.76 -30.23 10.63
CA SER A 5 -5.64 -28.79 10.40
C SER A 5 -5.15 -28.56 8.97
N CYS A 6 -5.97 -27.89 8.15
CA CYS A 6 -5.67 -27.51 6.76
C CYS A 6 -4.20 -27.11 6.56
N ASN A 7 -3.45 -27.87 5.73
CA ASN A 7 -2.07 -27.54 5.37
C ASN A 7 -2.07 -26.51 4.23
N ILE A 8 -2.42 -25.25 4.56
CA ILE A 8 -2.53 -24.14 3.60
C ILE A 8 -1.32 -24.05 2.68
N TRP A 9 -0.10 -24.22 3.22
CA TRP A 9 1.12 -24.16 2.42
C TRP A 9 1.22 -25.34 1.44
N GLY A 10 1.00 -26.56 1.93
CA GLY A 10 0.98 -27.77 1.10
C GLY A 10 -0.05 -27.67 -0.03
N GLU A 11 -1.28 -27.29 0.29
CA GLU A 11 -2.35 -27.12 -0.70
C GLU A 11 -2.03 -26.01 -1.73
N THR A 12 -1.37 -24.93 -1.30
CA THR A 12 -0.91 -23.88 -2.21
C THR A 12 0.11 -24.44 -3.23
N ILE A 13 1.05 -25.27 -2.77
CA ILE A 13 2.03 -25.93 -3.65
C ILE A 13 1.36 -26.94 -4.58
N LEU A 14 0.42 -27.75 -4.08
CA LEU A 14 -0.34 -28.68 -4.90
C LEU A 14 -1.14 -27.96 -5.99
N ALA A 15 -1.80 -26.84 -5.65
CA ALA A 15 -2.50 -26.02 -6.63
C ALA A 15 -1.56 -25.40 -7.69
N LEU A 16 -0.31 -25.10 -7.33
CA LEU A 16 0.70 -24.65 -8.30
C LEU A 16 1.21 -25.79 -9.20
N GLN A 17 1.27 -27.01 -8.68
CA GLN A 17 1.80 -28.19 -9.36
C GLN A 17 0.76 -29.02 -10.12
N SER A 18 -0.54 -28.73 -9.94
CA SER A 18 -1.63 -29.39 -10.66
C SER A 18 -1.39 -29.39 -12.17
N ASP A 19 -2.04 -30.22 -12.96
CA ASP A 19 -1.98 -30.07 -14.43
C ASP A 19 -2.96 -28.98 -14.92
N GLU A 20 -4.07 -28.80 -14.21
CA GLU A 20 -5.10 -27.81 -14.53
C GLU A 20 -4.63 -26.37 -14.31
N LEU A 21 -5.28 -25.42 -14.98
CA LEU A 21 -5.06 -23.98 -14.76
C LEU A 21 -5.84 -23.51 -13.53
N THR A 22 -5.25 -23.69 -12.35
CA THR A 22 -5.83 -23.24 -11.08
C THR A 22 -5.77 -21.72 -10.92
N PRO A 23 -6.64 -21.11 -10.09
CA PRO A 23 -6.53 -19.70 -9.71
C PRO A 23 -5.15 -19.34 -9.14
N THR A 24 -4.53 -20.24 -8.39
CA THR A 24 -3.16 -20.09 -7.88
C THR A 24 -2.13 -19.92 -9.00
N LYS A 25 -2.20 -20.76 -10.04
CA LYS A 25 -1.35 -20.61 -11.23
C LYS A 25 -1.68 -19.36 -12.02
N MET A 26 -2.96 -18.99 -12.15
CA MET A 26 -3.35 -17.75 -12.81
C MET A 26 -2.74 -16.53 -12.12
N CYS A 27 -2.74 -16.49 -10.79
CA CYS A 27 -2.03 -15.47 -10.03
C CYS A 27 -0.52 -15.50 -10.32
N ALA A 28 0.12 -16.67 -10.32
CA ALA A 28 1.56 -16.78 -10.62
C ALA A 28 1.91 -16.29 -12.04
N TRP A 29 1.13 -16.67 -13.06
CA TRP A 29 1.29 -16.19 -14.43
C TRP A 29 1.03 -14.69 -14.54
N THR A 30 0.04 -14.18 -13.83
CA THR A 30 -0.25 -12.75 -13.77
C THR A 30 0.92 -11.99 -13.17
N ILE A 31 1.53 -12.46 -12.06
CA ILE A 31 2.75 -11.88 -11.48
C ILE A 31 3.87 -11.85 -12.53
N ALA A 32 4.17 -12.98 -13.17
CA ALA A 32 5.23 -13.05 -14.18
C ALA A 32 4.98 -12.06 -15.33
N PHE A 33 3.74 -11.96 -15.79
CA PHE A 33 3.33 -11.02 -16.83
C PHE A 33 3.49 -9.56 -16.38
N VAL A 34 2.99 -9.19 -15.21
CA VAL A 34 3.07 -7.79 -14.73
C VAL A 34 4.51 -7.38 -14.41
N VAL A 35 5.36 -8.30 -13.94
CA VAL A 35 6.80 -8.05 -13.76
C VAL A 35 7.45 -7.77 -15.12
N ALA A 36 7.21 -8.63 -16.12
CA ALA A 36 7.80 -8.49 -17.44
C ALA A 36 7.37 -7.18 -18.12
N ILE A 37 6.06 -6.87 -18.12
CA ILE A 37 5.56 -5.65 -18.76
C ILE A 37 6.03 -4.39 -18.01
N THR A 38 6.10 -4.42 -16.67
CA THR A 38 6.64 -3.30 -15.89
C THR A 38 8.11 -3.06 -16.24
N PHE A 39 8.92 -4.11 -16.28
CA PHE A 39 10.36 -3.99 -16.57
C PHE A 39 10.62 -3.51 -18.00
N VAL A 40 9.95 -4.11 -18.99
CA VAL A 40 10.10 -3.74 -20.39
C VAL A 40 9.63 -2.30 -20.60
N THR A 41 8.43 -1.95 -20.13
CA THR A 41 7.87 -0.62 -20.36
C THR A 41 8.70 0.46 -19.66
N SER A 42 9.06 0.28 -18.40
CA SER A 42 9.90 1.26 -17.67
C SER A 42 11.29 1.42 -18.29
N SER A 43 11.88 0.35 -18.81
CA SER A 43 13.20 0.40 -19.49
C SER A 43 13.12 1.10 -20.84
N LEU A 44 12.02 0.95 -21.58
CA LEU A 44 11.82 1.59 -22.89
C LEU A 44 11.45 3.07 -22.76
N THR A 45 10.61 3.43 -21.79
CA THR A 45 10.11 4.80 -21.65
C THR A 45 10.96 5.66 -20.73
N GLY A 46 11.76 5.04 -19.86
CA GLY A 46 12.47 5.73 -18.78
C GLY A 46 11.56 6.23 -17.66
N ASN A 47 10.28 5.84 -17.66
CA ASN A 47 9.31 6.15 -16.62
C ASN A 47 9.11 4.93 -15.72
N TYR A 48 9.72 4.94 -14.53
CA TYR A 48 9.72 3.85 -13.57
C TYR A 48 8.43 3.77 -12.73
N SER A 49 7.58 4.79 -12.82
CA SER A 49 6.23 4.79 -12.24
C SER A 49 5.22 3.91 -13.00
N GLN A 50 5.67 3.04 -13.91
CA GLN A 50 4.80 1.97 -14.45
C GLN A 50 4.26 1.09 -13.33
N VAL A 51 5.09 0.79 -12.31
CA VAL A 51 4.63 0.01 -11.16
C VAL A 51 3.56 0.74 -10.35
N ASP A 52 3.70 2.06 -10.20
CA ASP A 52 2.75 2.90 -9.46
C ASP A 52 1.35 2.89 -10.12
N LYS A 53 1.30 2.80 -11.46
CA LYS A 53 0.04 2.60 -12.20
C LYS A 53 -0.64 1.27 -11.88
N LEU A 54 0.16 0.21 -11.67
CA LEU A 54 -0.33 -1.14 -11.37
C LEU A 54 -0.76 -1.31 -9.91
N TRP A 55 -0.19 -0.52 -8.99
CA TRP A 55 -0.55 -0.54 -7.56
C TRP A 55 -2.05 -0.43 -7.35
N SER A 56 -2.73 0.43 -8.09
CA SER A 56 -4.16 0.65 -7.89
C SER A 56 -5.08 -0.33 -8.62
N VAL A 57 -4.54 -1.21 -9.47
CA VAL A 57 -5.33 -2.08 -10.37
C VAL A 57 -5.14 -3.55 -10.07
N ILE A 58 -3.88 -4.00 -10.05
CA ILE A 58 -3.55 -5.43 -10.03
C ILE A 58 -3.99 -6.15 -8.74
N PRO A 59 -3.96 -5.55 -7.53
CA PRO A 59 -4.41 -6.24 -6.32
C PRO A 59 -5.86 -6.74 -6.40
N PHE A 60 -6.80 -5.94 -6.90
CA PHE A 60 -8.19 -6.43 -7.01
C PHE A 60 -8.34 -7.46 -8.13
N VAL A 61 -7.53 -7.42 -9.20
CA VAL A 61 -7.52 -8.46 -10.23
C VAL A 61 -7.17 -9.82 -9.63
N TYR A 62 -6.17 -9.89 -8.75
CA TYR A 62 -5.85 -11.13 -8.02
C TYR A 62 -7.02 -11.61 -7.16
N CYS A 63 -7.69 -10.72 -6.43
CA CYS A 63 -8.86 -11.09 -5.64
C CYS A 63 -9.99 -11.65 -6.51
N TRP A 64 -10.21 -11.09 -7.71
CA TRP A 64 -11.23 -11.57 -8.65
C TRP A 64 -10.88 -12.94 -9.25
N ILE A 65 -9.60 -13.22 -9.53
CA ILE A 65 -9.13 -14.52 -10.01
C ILE A 65 -9.50 -15.65 -9.05
N VAL A 66 -9.46 -15.39 -7.74
CA VAL A 66 -9.63 -16.42 -6.69
C VAL A 66 -11.05 -16.50 -6.12
N VAL A 67 -12.02 -15.78 -6.68
CA VAL A 67 -13.42 -15.84 -6.21
C VAL A 67 -13.99 -17.24 -6.39
N THR A 68 -14.43 -17.83 -5.28
CA THR A 68 -15.04 -19.17 -5.25
C THR A 68 -16.27 -19.25 -4.33
N ASP A 69 -16.36 -18.35 -3.35
CA ASP A 69 -17.39 -18.34 -2.31
C ASP A 69 -17.76 -16.90 -1.88
N LYS A 70 -18.64 -16.79 -0.87
CA LYS A 70 -19.09 -15.48 -0.37
C LYS A 70 -17.96 -14.66 0.26
N ARG A 71 -16.98 -15.32 0.91
CA ARG A 71 -15.84 -14.64 1.56
C ARG A 71 -14.92 -14.03 0.52
N THR A 72 -14.46 -14.84 -0.44
CA THR A 72 -13.57 -14.37 -1.53
C THR A 72 -14.24 -13.32 -2.41
N LEU A 73 -15.55 -13.42 -2.65
CA LEU A 73 -16.32 -12.37 -3.34
C LEU A 73 -16.32 -11.04 -2.56
N LEU A 74 -16.56 -11.09 -1.24
CA LEU A 74 -16.54 -9.91 -0.37
C LEU A 74 -15.15 -9.24 -0.38
N MET A 75 -14.09 -10.04 -0.31
CA MET A 75 -12.70 -9.58 -0.42
C MET A 75 -12.42 -8.89 -1.76
N ALA A 76 -12.90 -9.46 -2.88
CA ALA A 76 -12.76 -8.86 -4.20
C ALA A 76 -13.49 -7.52 -4.33
N ILE A 77 -14.70 -7.42 -3.78
CA ILE A 77 -15.46 -6.15 -3.75
C ILE A 77 -14.71 -5.08 -2.96
N ILE A 78 -14.22 -5.42 -1.76
CA ILE A 78 -13.50 -4.46 -0.91
C ILE A 78 -12.17 -4.03 -1.54
N ALA A 79 -11.40 -4.97 -2.10
CA ALA A 79 -10.20 -4.65 -2.84
C ALA A 79 -10.49 -3.76 -4.06
N THR A 80 -11.64 -3.95 -4.72
CA THR A 80 -12.10 -3.09 -5.82
C THR A 80 -12.41 -1.69 -5.33
N LEU A 81 -13.11 -1.53 -4.20
CA LEU A 81 -13.40 -0.21 -3.62
C LEU A 81 -12.11 0.55 -3.28
N TRP A 82 -11.14 -0.14 -2.68
CA TRP A 82 -9.80 0.42 -2.43
C TRP A 82 -9.10 0.82 -3.74
N GLY A 83 -9.08 -0.08 -4.73
CA GLY A 83 -8.42 0.16 -6.01
C GLY A 83 -9.03 1.30 -6.82
N VAL A 84 -10.35 1.42 -6.84
CA VAL A 84 -11.06 2.55 -7.46
C VAL A 84 -10.66 3.87 -6.81
N ARG A 85 -10.61 3.92 -5.46
CA ARG A 85 -10.19 5.13 -4.74
C ARG A 85 -8.74 5.47 -5.03
N LEU A 86 -7.83 4.50 -5.00
CA LEU A 86 -6.41 4.72 -5.26
C LEU A 86 -6.18 5.16 -6.71
N THR A 87 -6.88 4.53 -7.67
CA THR A 87 -6.84 4.89 -9.10
C THR A 87 -7.29 6.33 -9.29
N TRP A 88 -8.38 6.75 -8.65
CA TRP A 88 -8.82 8.15 -8.70
C TRP A 88 -7.78 9.12 -8.12
N ASN A 89 -7.19 8.77 -6.96
CA ASN A 89 -6.17 9.61 -6.31
C ASN A 89 -4.90 9.75 -7.15
N PHE A 90 -4.48 8.69 -7.86
CA PHE A 90 -3.32 8.72 -8.74
C PHE A 90 -3.64 9.47 -10.05
N ASN A 91 -4.83 9.27 -10.62
CA ASN A 91 -5.29 9.94 -11.83
C ASN A 91 -5.30 11.47 -11.69
N ARG A 92 -5.87 12.00 -10.59
CA ARG A 92 -5.92 13.45 -10.35
C ARG A 92 -4.55 14.11 -10.18
N ARG A 93 -3.49 13.32 -9.95
CA ARG A 93 -2.10 13.78 -9.86
C ARG A 93 -1.35 13.62 -11.19
N GLY A 94 -2.03 13.29 -12.29
CA GLY A 94 -1.42 13.15 -13.61
C GLY A 94 -0.77 11.79 -13.88
N GLY A 95 -0.97 10.80 -13.01
CA GLY A 95 -0.33 9.48 -13.10
C GLY A 95 -0.80 8.61 -14.27
N TYR A 96 -2.00 8.86 -14.80
CA TYR A 96 -2.52 8.24 -16.02
C TYR A 96 -2.65 9.29 -17.13
N LYS A 97 -1.94 9.08 -18.24
CA LYS A 97 -2.06 9.86 -19.48
C LYS A 97 -2.08 8.89 -20.67
N TRP A 98 -2.49 9.39 -21.83
CA TRP A 98 -2.35 8.65 -23.09
C TRP A 98 -1.10 9.14 -23.84
N PRO A 99 -0.24 8.23 -24.34
CA PRO A 99 -0.34 6.77 -24.29
C PRO A 99 -0.16 6.20 -22.87
N ILE A 100 -0.72 5.01 -22.60
CA ILE A 100 -0.87 4.45 -21.23
C ILE A 100 0.44 4.36 -20.41
N TRP A 101 1.58 4.31 -21.09
CA TRP A 101 2.91 4.25 -20.49
C TRP A 101 3.49 5.62 -20.13
N ASP A 102 2.82 6.71 -20.50
CA ASP A 102 3.17 8.09 -20.14
C ASP A 102 2.51 8.49 -18.80
N GLY A 103 2.67 9.74 -18.37
CA GLY A 103 2.16 10.25 -17.11
C GLY A 103 3.26 10.68 -16.16
N ASP A 104 2.87 11.36 -15.10
CA ASP A 104 3.82 11.94 -14.15
C ASP A 104 4.58 10.82 -13.42
N GLU A 105 5.91 10.88 -13.50
CA GLU A 105 6.79 9.98 -12.77
C GLU A 105 7.00 10.49 -11.34
N ASP A 106 7.04 9.56 -10.39
CA ASP A 106 7.42 9.88 -9.03
C ASP A 106 8.88 10.38 -8.97
N TYR A 107 9.03 11.63 -8.54
CA TYR A 107 10.32 12.30 -8.42
C TYR A 107 11.35 11.53 -7.55
N ARG A 108 10.89 10.62 -6.67
CA ARG A 108 11.76 9.77 -5.85
C ARG A 108 12.62 8.84 -6.70
N TRP A 109 12.13 8.36 -7.84
CA TRP A 109 12.91 7.52 -8.75
C TRP A 109 14.15 8.24 -9.25
N LYS A 110 13.98 9.52 -9.63
CA LYS A 110 15.10 10.35 -10.06
C LYS A 110 16.12 10.57 -8.95
N LEU A 111 15.66 10.85 -7.72
CA LEU A 111 16.54 11.00 -6.56
C LEU A 111 17.34 9.72 -6.25
N LEU A 112 16.70 8.55 -6.37
CA LEU A 112 17.37 7.26 -6.19
C LEU A 112 18.41 7.01 -7.29
N GLN A 113 18.09 7.30 -8.54
CA GLN A 113 19.01 7.19 -9.67
C GLN A 113 20.21 8.15 -9.52
N ASP A 114 19.99 9.32 -8.93
CA ASP A 114 21.03 10.30 -8.63
C ASP A 114 21.82 9.95 -7.34
N GLY A 115 21.55 8.79 -6.73
CA GLY A 115 22.32 8.22 -5.63
C GLY A 115 22.01 8.80 -4.25
N ALA A 116 20.81 9.37 -4.04
CA ALA A 116 20.40 9.92 -2.74
C ALA A 116 20.34 8.87 -1.61
N LEU A 117 20.14 7.59 -1.95
CA LEU A 117 20.12 6.48 -0.99
C LEU A 117 21.36 5.59 -1.11
N LEU A 118 21.70 5.18 -2.33
CA LEU A 118 22.80 4.28 -2.62
C LEU A 118 23.58 4.82 -3.83
N GLU A 119 24.83 5.20 -3.64
CA GLU A 119 25.66 5.77 -4.72
C GLU A 119 25.83 4.83 -5.92
N ILE A 120 25.78 3.51 -5.68
CA ILE A 120 25.88 2.48 -6.72
C ILE A 120 24.78 2.62 -7.78
N LEU A 121 23.61 3.17 -7.43
CA LEU A 121 22.48 3.34 -8.36
C LEU A 121 22.73 4.36 -9.48
N LYS A 122 23.77 5.20 -9.36
CA LYS A 122 24.24 6.06 -10.46
C LYS A 122 24.80 5.26 -11.63
N ASN A 123 25.28 4.04 -11.39
CA ASN A 123 25.77 3.16 -12.44
C ASN A 123 24.59 2.60 -13.25
N LYS A 124 24.65 2.69 -14.58
CA LYS A 124 23.58 2.24 -15.48
C LYS A 124 23.21 0.76 -15.30
N VAL A 125 24.19 -0.12 -15.12
CA VAL A 125 23.95 -1.57 -14.93
C VAL A 125 23.29 -1.82 -13.58
N ALA A 126 23.78 -1.17 -12.53
CA ALA A 126 23.15 -1.26 -11.21
C ALA A 126 21.72 -0.72 -11.22
N TRP A 127 21.46 0.35 -11.97
CA TRP A 127 20.11 0.91 -12.14
C TRP A 127 19.18 -0.04 -12.90
N VAL A 128 19.63 -0.69 -13.97
CA VAL A 128 18.84 -1.71 -14.67
C VAL A 128 18.55 -2.91 -13.76
N ALA A 129 19.54 -3.37 -12.98
CA ALA A 129 19.34 -4.43 -12.01
C ALA A 129 18.35 -4.02 -10.91
N PHE A 130 18.44 -2.77 -10.42
CA PHE A 130 17.49 -2.22 -9.47
C PHE A 130 16.08 -2.12 -10.06
N ASN A 131 15.94 -1.70 -11.31
CA ASN A 131 14.66 -1.71 -12.02
C ASN A 131 14.07 -3.12 -12.10
N LEU A 132 14.87 -4.10 -12.51
CA LEU A 132 14.41 -5.49 -12.64
C LEU A 132 14.01 -6.09 -11.28
N LEU A 133 14.92 -6.04 -10.29
CA LEU A 133 14.77 -6.78 -9.03
C LEU A 133 13.87 -6.07 -8.03
N PHE A 134 13.96 -4.74 -7.92
CA PHE A 134 13.20 -3.97 -6.95
C PHE A 134 11.94 -3.37 -7.54
N ILE A 135 12.07 -2.50 -8.55
CA ILE A 135 10.92 -1.74 -9.10
C ILE A 135 9.92 -2.67 -9.77
N SER A 136 10.40 -3.63 -10.55
CA SER A 136 9.55 -4.52 -11.34
C SER A 136 9.21 -5.79 -10.56
N PHE A 137 10.19 -6.55 -10.09
CA PHE A 137 9.95 -7.84 -9.43
C PHE A 137 9.38 -7.69 -8.01
N TYR A 138 10.15 -7.10 -7.08
CA TYR A 138 9.74 -7.02 -5.67
C TYR A 138 8.39 -6.31 -5.47
N GLN A 139 8.18 -5.15 -6.11
CA GLN A 139 6.94 -4.40 -5.97
C GLN A 139 5.73 -5.17 -6.52
N ASN A 140 5.81 -5.81 -7.70
CA ASN A 140 4.69 -6.59 -8.23
C ASN A 140 4.43 -7.88 -7.44
N VAL A 141 5.47 -8.52 -6.88
CA VAL A 141 5.28 -9.62 -5.94
C VAL A 141 4.59 -9.13 -4.68
N LEU A 142 4.96 -7.96 -4.15
CA LEU A 142 4.30 -7.35 -3.00
C LEU A 142 2.82 -7.04 -3.29
N LEU A 143 2.48 -6.55 -4.49
CA LEU A 143 1.08 -6.34 -4.91
C LEU A 143 0.22 -7.60 -4.82
N PHE A 144 0.81 -8.76 -5.10
CA PHE A 144 0.13 -10.03 -4.86
C PHE A 144 0.10 -10.36 -3.37
N LEU A 145 1.21 -10.22 -2.66
CA LEU A 145 1.31 -10.64 -1.25
C LEU A 145 0.34 -9.87 -0.34
N ILE A 146 0.08 -8.58 -0.57
CA ILE A 146 -0.90 -7.81 0.23
C ILE A 146 -2.32 -8.38 0.12
N VAL A 147 -2.69 -8.96 -1.03
CA VAL A 147 -3.97 -9.63 -1.28
C VAL A 147 -3.91 -11.15 -1.17
N ALA A 148 -2.75 -11.74 -0.86
CA ALA A 148 -2.60 -13.17 -0.62
C ALA A 148 -3.57 -13.77 0.43
N PRO A 149 -4.09 -13.00 1.43
CA PRO A 149 -5.18 -13.51 2.26
C PRO A 149 -6.39 -14.01 1.47
N SER A 150 -6.68 -13.44 0.28
CA SER A 150 -7.77 -13.90 -0.60
C SER A 150 -7.47 -15.26 -1.22
N LEU A 151 -6.21 -15.50 -1.61
CA LEU A 151 -5.77 -16.81 -2.09
C LEU A 151 -5.82 -17.84 -0.96
N VAL A 152 -5.42 -17.48 0.26
CA VAL A 152 -5.54 -18.37 1.42
C VAL A 152 -7.01 -18.75 1.65
N ALA A 153 -7.93 -17.78 1.62
CA ALA A 153 -9.36 -18.05 1.75
C ALA A 153 -9.88 -18.98 0.65
N HIS A 154 -9.44 -18.78 -0.60
CA HIS A 154 -9.74 -19.67 -1.72
C HIS A 154 -9.24 -21.10 -1.48
N ILE A 155 -7.96 -21.26 -1.13
CA ILE A 155 -7.34 -22.58 -0.88
C ILE A 155 -8.04 -23.33 0.25
N VAL A 156 -8.41 -22.63 1.33
CA VAL A 156 -9.14 -23.26 2.43
C VAL A 156 -10.52 -23.75 1.97
N ALA A 157 -11.21 -22.96 1.15
CA ALA A 157 -12.53 -23.31 0.62
C ALA A 157 -12.48 -24.48 -0.37
N THR A 158 -11.46 -24.55 -1.24
CA THR A 158 -11.40 -25.53 -2.33
C THR A 158 -10.53 -26.76 -2.03
N GLY A 159 -9.34 -26.55 -1.44
CA GLY A 159 -8.38 -27.62 -1.15
C GLY A 159 -8.63 -28.33 0.17
N CYS A 160 -9.04 -27.58 1.21
CA CYS A 160 -9.26 -28.16 2.54
C CYS A 160 -10.69 -28.63 2.78
N GLY A 161 -11.61 -28.48 1.81
CA GLY A 161 -13.01 -28.91 1.93
C GLY A 161 -13.79 -28.25 3.07
N GLN A 162 -13.25 -27.18 3.67
CA GLN A 162 -13.87 -26.49 4.79
C GLN A 162 -14.59 -25.24 4.28
N ALA A 163 -15.88 -25.41 3.97
CA ALA A 163 -16.77 -24.29 3.69
C ALA A 163 -17.16 -23.57 5.00
N VAL A 164 -16.20 -22.85 5.60
CA VAL A 164 -16.43 -22.05 6.81
C VAL A 164 -17.31 -20.84 6.45
N PRO A 165 -18.53 -20.71 7.00
CA PRO A 165 -19.37 -19.54 6.76
C PRO A 165 -18.68 -18.24 7.19
N LEU A 166 -19.22 -17.10 6.74
CA LEU A 166 -18.76 -15.80 7.23
C LEU A 166 -18.89 -15.73 8.76
N ASN A 167 -17.86 -15.25 9.43
CA ASN A 167 -17.77 -15.19 10.88
C ASN A 167 -17.31 -13.82 11.38
N GLY A 168 -17.09 -13.70 12.69
CA GLY A 168 -16.75 -12.43 13.34
C GLY A 168 -15.51 -11.74 12.76
N TYR A 169 -14.51 -12.48 12.29
CA TYR A 169 -13.33 -11.90 11.66
C TYR A 169 -13.67 -11.24 10.32
N ASP A 170 -14.51 -11.90 9.52
CA ASP A 170 -14.97 -11.36 8.24
C ASP A 170 -15.77 -10.06 8.45
N TYR A 171 -16.67 -10.03 9.44
CA TYR A 171 -17.44 -8.83 9.76
C TYR A 171 -16.57 -7.70 10.31
N LEU A 172 -15.61 -8.02 11.18
CA LEU A 172 -14.66 -7.04 11.72
C LEU A 172 -13.81 -6.42 10.59
N ALA A 173 -13.26 -7.25 9.70
CA ALA A 173 -12.50 -6.77 8.54
C ALA A 173 -13.36 -5.87 7.63
N THR A 174 -14.59 -6.31 7.36
CA THR A 174 -15.55 -5.58 6.52
C THR A 174 -15.94 -4.23 7.11
N ALA A 175 -15.90 -4.06 8.43
CA ALA A 175 -16.12 -2.77 9.08
C ALA A 175 -14.86 -1.90 9.10
N LEU A 176 -13.69 -2.48 9.41
CA LEU A 176 -12.43 -1.74 9.55
C LEU A 176 -11.90 -1.23 8.22
N ILE A 177 -11.96 -2.02 7.15
CA ILE A 177 -11.34 -1.63 5.88
C ILE A 177 -12.00 -0.39 5.27
N PRO A 178 -13.34 -0.28 5.14
CA PRO A 178 -13.98 0.94 4.67
C PRO A 178 -13.68 2.16 5.54
N LEU A 179 -13.59 1.99 6.87
CA LEU A 179 -13.18 3.05 7.78
C LEU A 179 -11.76 3.56 7.45
N PHE A 180 -10.80 2.65 7.28
CA PHE A 180 -9.44 3.05 6.92
C PHE A 180 -9.34 3.62 5.51
N ILE A 181 -10.11 3.10 4.54
CA ILE A 181 -10.23 3.71 3.20
C ILE A 181 -10.74 5.15 3.30
N ALA A 182 -11.72 5.42 4.16
CA ALA A 182 -12.24 6.77 4.38
C ALA A 182 -11.18 7.67 5.04
N ILE A 183 -10.47 7.19 6.06
CA ILE A 183 -9.38 7.94 6.70
C ILE A 183 -8.30 8.30 5.68
N GLU A 184 -7.91 7.34 4.85
CA GLU A 184 -6.91 7.54 3.81
C GLU A 184 -7.37 8.55 2.75
N ALA A 185 -8.62 8.44 2.29
CA ALA A 185 -9.20 9.37 1.33
C ALA A 185 -9.25 10.80 1.88
N ILE A 186 -9.61 10.98 3.15
CA ILE A 186 -9.59 12.29 3.83
C ILE A 186 -8.16 12.83 3.94
N ALA A 187 -7.19 12.00 4.35
CA ALA A 187 -5.78 12.37 4.44
C ALA A 187 -5.22 12.82 3.08
N ASP A 188 -5.51 12.06 2.02
CA ASP A 188 -5.10 12.39 0.66
C ASP A 188 -5.74 13.69 0.18
N ASN A 189 -7.01 13.95 0.48
CA ASN A 189 -7.70 15.19 0.15
C ASN A 189 -7.15 16.39 0.92
N GLN A 190 -6.84 16.24 2.21
CA GLN A 190 -6.19 17.28 3.01
C GLN A 190 -4.83 17.68 2.41
N GLN A 191 -4.03 16.69 2.01
CA GLN A 191 -2.72 16.93 1.40
C GLN A 191 -2.86 17.57 0.00
N TYR A 192 -3.79 17.07 -0.81
CA TYR A 192 -4.03 17.60 -2.16
C TYR A 192 -4.47 19.07 -2.12
N ASN A 193 -5.44 19.40 -1.26
CA ASN A 193 -5.93 20.77 -1.10
C ASN A 193 -4.82 21.72 -0.62
N PHE A 194 -4.01 21.27 0.35
CA PHE A 194 -2.88 22.05 0.83
C PHE A 194 -1.84 22.32 -0.26
N GLN A 195 -1.43 21.30 -1.03
CA GLN A 195 -0.45 21.50 -2.09
C GLN A 195 -1.00 22.40 -3.20
N THR A 196 -2.26 22.20 -3.59
CA THR A 196 -2.92 23.00 -4.63
C THR A 196 -2.95 24.47 -4.24
N GLU A 197 -3.40 24.78 -3.01
CA GLU A 197 -3.46 26.15 -2.52
C GLU A 197 -2.07 26.77 -2.33
N LYS A 198 -1.11 26.00 -1.80
CA LYS A 198 0.28 26.43 -1.65
C LYS A 198 0.88 26.88 -2.98
N TYR A 199 0.71 26.09 -4.04
CA TYR A 199 1.23 26.44 -5.37
C TYR A 199 0.44 27.59 -6.01
N ARG A 200 -0.88 27.68 -5.81
CA ARG A 200 -1.69 28.82 -6.26
C ARG A 200 -1.14 30.14 -5.68
N ARG A 201 -0.96 30.21 -4.35
CA ARG A 201 -0.41 31.39 -3.65
C ARG A 201 0.99 31.74 -4.15
N LYS A 202 1.86 30.73 -4.27
CA LYS A 202 3.23 30.91 -4.75
C LYS A 202 3.26 31.49 -6.17
N ASN A 203 2.41 30.98 -7.07
CA ASN A 203 2.35 31.44 -8.45
C ASN A 203 1.72 32.83 -8.58
N ALA A 204 0.83 33.21 -7.65
CA ALA A 204 0.25 34.55 -7.57
C ALA A 204 1.17 35.58 -6.88
N GLY A 205 2.32 35.15 -6.33
CA GLY A 205 3.21 36.03 -5.56
C GLY A 205 2.65 36.46 -4.20
N GLU A 206 1.65 35.74 -3.67
CA GLU A 206 1.05 36.01 -2.36
C GLU A 206 2.01 35.64 -1.23
N THR A 207 2.03 36.45 -0.16
CA THR A 207 2.79 36.13 1.06
C THR A 207 2.24 34.85 1.70
N LEU A 208 3.09 33.84 1.83
CA LEU A 208 2.74 32.60 2.50
C LEU A 208 2.69 32.82 4.02
N THR A 209 1.65 32.30 4.67
CA THR A 209 1.42 32.42 6.13
C THR A 209 1.04 31.05 6.72
N GLY A 210 1.29 30.87 8.02
CA GLY A 210 1.00 29.62 8.74
C GLY A 210 1.65 28.39 8.10
N GLU A 211 0.89 27.29 7.98
CA GLU A 211 1.38 26.03 7.39
C GLU A 211 1.91 26.20 5.95
N TYR A 212 1.41 27.19 5.20
CA TYR A 212 1.91 27.46 3.85
C TYR A 212 3.33 28.05 3.88
N ALA A 213 3.63 28.87 4.89
CA ALA A 213 4.98 29.40 5.13
C ALA A 213 5.91 28.30 5.63
N ASP A 214 5.43 27.44 6.53
CA ASP A 214 6.20 26.30 7.04
C ASP A 214 6.45 25.25 5.93
N GLY A 215 5.57 25.20 4.93
CA GLY A 215 5.76 24.45 3.70
C GLY A 215 5.27 23.01 3.72
N PHE A 216 4.68 22.57 4.83
CA PHE A 216 4.11 21.23 5.00
C PHE A 216 2.80 21.27 5.80
N LYS A 217 1.99 20.22 5.65
CA LYS A 217 0.73 20.06 6.36
C LYS A 217 0.99 19.57 7.79
N SER A 218 0.41 20.23 8.79
CA SER A 218 0.53 19.86 10.22
C SER A 218 -0.80 19.76 10.97
N SER A 219 -1.91 20.20 10.38
CA SER A 219 -3.26 20.16 10.97
C SER A 219 -4.16 19.13 10.30
N GLY A 220 -5.31 18.82 10.92
CA GLY A 220 -6.17 17.72 10.51
C GLY A 220 -5.57 16.38 10.95
N PHE A 221 -5.58 15.37 10.09
CA PHE A 221 -4.98 14.07 10.44
C PHE A 221 -3.45 14.13 10.57
N PHE A 222 -2.83 15.11 9.91
CA PHE A 222 -1.41 15.39 10.06
C PHE A 222 -1.04 15.88 11.47
N ALA A 223 -2.00 16.35 12.28
CA ALA A 223 -1.72 16.66 13.68
C ALA A 223 -1.60 15.42 14.59
N ILE A 224 -2.13 14.28 14.13
CA ILE A 224 -2.21 13.04 14.90
C ILE A 224 -1.05 12.12 14.53
N VAL A 225 -0.81 11.95 13.23
CA VAL A 225 0.33 11.18 12.69
C VAL A 225 0.87 11.88 11.45
N ARG A 226 2.18 11.83 11.21
CA ARG A 226 2.81 12.59 10.12
C ARG A 226 2.46 12.10 8.72
N LYS A 227 2.13 10.81 8.60
CA LYS A 227 1.78 10.16 7.33
C LYS A 227 0.45 9.40 7.48
N PRO A 228 -0.67 10.11 7.64
CA PRO A 228 -1.96 9.49 7.95
C PRO A 228 -2.46 8.58 6.84
N ASN A 229 -2.19 8.91 5.58
CA ASN A 229 -2.50 8.04 4.45
C ASN A 229 -1.69 6.74 4.48
N TYR A 230 -0.40 6.80 4.82
CA TYR A 230 0.45 5.60 4.93
C TYR A 230 0.05 4.73 6.12
N ALA A 231 -0.36 5.35 7.24
CA ALA A 231 -0.86 4.63 8.40
C ALA A 231 -2.16 3.89 8.07
N ALA A 232 -3.09 4.56 7.39
CA ALA A 232 -4.36 3.98 6.95
C ALA A 232 -4.15 2.84 5.94
N GLU A 233 -3.26 3.02 4.96
CA GLU A 233 -2.91 1.97 3.98
C GLU A 233 -2.35 0.71 4.66
N GLN A 234 -1.41 0.85 5.61
CA GLN A 234 -0.93 -0.29 6.41
C GLN A 234 -2.07 -0.95 7.19
N ALA A 235 -2.95 -0.16 7.81
CA ALA A 235 -4.09 -0.67 8.57
C ALA A 235 -5.11 -1.41 7.70
N ILE A 236 -5.34 -0.99 6.45
CA ILE A 236 -6.20 -1.68 5.48
C ILE A 236 -5.71 -3.10 5.26
N TRP A 237 -4.42 -3.29 4.96
CA TRP A 237 -3.88 -4.60 4.63
C TRP A 237 -3.69 -5.51 5.85
N ILE A 238 -3.44 -4.92 7.02
CA ILE A 238 -3.51 -5.66 8.30
C ILE A 238 -4.95 -6.12 8.56
N ALA A 239 -5.96 -5.29 8.33
CA ALA A 239 -7.36 -5.69 8.47
C ALA A 239 -7.78 -6.71 7.40
N PHE A 240 -7.26 -6.61 6.18
CA PHE A 240 -7.51 -7.56 5.10
C PHE A 240 -6.99 -8.97 5.44
N TYR A 241 -5.91 -9.06 6.22
CA TYR A 241 -5.38 -10.34 6.72
C TYR A 241 -6.39 -11.09 7.61
N LEU A 242 -7.30 -10.39 8.31
CA LEU A 242 -8.32 -11.01 9.15
C LEU A 242 -9.24 -11.96 8.38
N TYR A 243 -9.47 -11.74 7.07
CA TYR A 243 -10.23 -12.68 6.25
C TYR A 243 -9.56 -14.06 6.15
N SER A 244 -8.22 -14.12 6.11
CA SER A 244 -7.51 -15.40 6.11
C SER A 244 -7.63 -16.14 7.44
N ILE A 245 -7.74 -15.41 8.55
CA ILE A 245 -8.01 -15.96 9.88
C ILE A 245 -9.46 -16.45 9.95
N GLY A 246 -10.39 -15.66 9.41
CA GLY A 246 -11.80 -16.03 9.27
C GLY A 246 -11.99 -17.29 8.43
N ALA A 247 -11.21 -17.48 7.37
CA ALA A 247 -11.28 -18.67 6.51
C ALA A 247 -11.05 -19.98 7.26
N VAL A 248 -10.18 -19.96 8.27
CA VAL A 248 -9.88 -21.12 9.13
C VAL A 248 -10.58 -21.05 10.49
N ASN A 249 -11.68 -20.28 10.59
CA ASN A 249 -12.47 -20.11 11.81
C ASN A 249 -11.64 -19.70 13.06
N GLY A 250 -10.53 -18.98 12.87
CA GLY A 250 -9.64 -18.59 13.96
C GLY A 250 -8.72 -19.69 14.51
N GLU A 251 -8.70 -20.88 13.91
CA GLU A 251 -7.83 -21.98 14.36
C GLU A 251 -6.34 -21.67 14.15
N ARG A 252 -6.02 -20.85 13.14
CA ARG A 252 -4.64 -20.45 12.83
C ARG A 252 -4.55 -18.94 12.58
N PHE A 253 -3.96 -18.24 13.54
CA PHE A 253 -3.72 -16.78 13.47
C PHE A 253 -2.54 -16.38 12.58
N VAL A 254 -1.59 -17.29 12.35
CA VAL A 254 -0.38 -17.04 11.54
C VAL A 254 -0.33 -18.00 10.37
N ASN A 255 -0.36 -17.46 9.16
CA ASN A 255 -0.13 -18.19 7.91
C ASN A 255 0.81 -17.37 7.00
N TRP A 256 1.22 -17.96 5.87
CA TRP A 256 2.22 -17.36 4.99
C TRP A 256 1.78 -16.03 4.36
N SER A 257 0.47 -15.76 4.24
CA SER A 257 -0.02 -14.50 3.68
C SER A 257 0.17 -13.29 4.61
N SER A 258 0.56 -13.51 5.87
CA SER A 258 0.99 -12.41 6.77
C SER A 258 2.22 -11.67 6.27
N SER A 259 3.02 -12.31 5.39
CA SER A 259 4.18 -11.70 4.74
C SER A 259 3.82 -10.43 3.96
N GLY A 260 2.64 -10.36 3.35
CA GLY A 260 2.21 -9.21 2.54
C GLY A 260 2.14 -7.91 3.31
N TRP A 261 1.30 -7.85 4.34
CA TRP A 261 1.18 -6.63 5.16
C TRP A 261 2.49 -6.34 5.92
N THR A 262 3.23 -7.37 6.32
CA THR A 262 4.52 -7.21 7.01
C THR A 262 5.54 -6.50 6.09
N LEU A 263 5.70 -6.99 4.86
CA LEU A 263 6.61 -6.40 3.87
C LEU A 263 6.14 -5.02 3.42
N LEU A 264 4.84 -4.77 3.38
CA LEU A 264 4.30 -3.44 3.12
C LEU A 264 4.71 -2.45 4.23
N CYS A 265 4.57 -2.83 5.49
CA CYS A 265 5.01 -2.01 6.63
C CYS A 265 6.51 -1.70 6.55
N VAL A 266 7.34 -2.69 6.22
CA VAL A 266 8.80 -2.52 6.04
C VAL A 266 9.11 -1.57 4.89
N LEU A 267 8.46 -1.75 3.73
CA LEU A 267 8.60 -0.84 2.58
C LEU A 267 8.25 0.60 2.98
N PHE A 268 7.18 0.77 3.76
CA PHE A 268 6.72 2.08 4.20
C PHE A 268 7.68 2.72 5.19
N GLN A 269 8.38 1.96 6.05
CA GLN A 269 9.44 2.52 6.88
C GLN A 269 10.56 3.16 6.03
N GLY A 270 11.03 2.44 5.00
CA GLY A 270 12.08 2.95 4.11
C GLY A 270 11.62 4.16 3.29
N SER A 271 10.46 4.03 2.63
CA SER A 271 9.86 5.10 1.83
C SER A 271 9.54 6.35 2.67
N GLY A 272 8.98 6.14 3.86
CA GLY A 272 8.62 7.22 4.77
C GLY A 272 9.83 7.98 5.28
N TRP A 273 10.90 7.27 5.66
CA TRP A 273 12.16 7.88 6.06
C TRP A 273 12.75 8.72 4.91
N LEU A 274 12.83 8.18 3.69
CA LEU A 274 13.36 8.90 2.53
C LEU A 274 12.60 10.22 2.28
N ILE A 275 11.27 10.18 2.34
CA ILE A 275 10.43 11.38 2.15
C ILE A 275 10.66 12.41 3.26
N GLU A 276 10.80 11.97 4.51
CA GLU A 276 11.08 12.87 5.64
C GLU A 276 12.45 13.56 5.46
N GLN A 277 13.49 12.84 5.04
CA GLN A 277 14.79 13.44 4.73
C GLN A 277 14.70 14.48 3.61
N ILE A 278 13.96 14.19 2.54
CA ILE A 278 13.73 15.14 1.45
C ILE A 278 12.98 16.38 1.94
N THR A 279 12.03 16.20 2.86
CA THR A 279 11.22 17.29 3.40
C THR A 279 12.03 18.15 4.37
N LEU A 280 12.86 17.55 5.24
CA LEU A 280 13.79 18.25 6.12
C LEU A 280 14.77 19.12 5.33
N GLY A 281 15.30 18.62 4.22
CA GLY A 281 16.19 19.39 3.35
C GLY A 281 15.52 20.61 2.70
N LYS A 282 14.19 20.65 2.63
CA LYS A 282 13.40 21.77 2.06
C LYS A 282 12.82 22.69 3.14
N TYR A 283 12.44 22.13 4.29
CA TYR A 283 11.68 22.81 5.34
C TYR A 283 12.30 22.48 6.71
N PRO A 284 13.24 23.29 7.23
CA PRO A 284 13.93 23.01 8.49
C PRO A 284 12.99 22.84 9.70
N LYS A 285 11.88 23.61 9.75
CA LYS A 285 10.83 23.49 10.78
C LYS A 285 10.14 22.13 10.82
N TYR A 286 10.30 21.30 9.79
CA TYR A 286 9.78 19.93 9.80
C TYR A 286 10.45 19.08 10.89
N GLY A 287 11.67 19.43 11.33
CA GLY A 287 12.34 18.77 12.45
C GLY A 287 11.55 18.88 13.75
N GLU A 288 11.10 20.09 14.10
CA GLU A 288 10.27 20.34 15.29
C GLU A 288 8.96 19.55 15.24
N TYR A 289 8.35 19.47 14.05
CA TYR A 289 7.14 18.67 13.84
C TYR A 289 7.38 17.16 14.01
N MET A 290 8.56 16.66 13.62
CA MET A 290 8.93 15.25 13.79
C MET A 290 9.08 14.84 15.26
N GLU A 291 9.41 15.77 16.14
CA GLU A 291 9.52 15.52 17.59
C GLU A 291 8.16 15.49 18.29
N GLN A 292 7.16 16.15 17.70
CA GLN A 292 5.84 16.33 18.31
C GLN A 292 4.83 15.29 17.85
N VAL A 293 4.84 14.93 16.57
CA VAL A 293 3.81 14.08 15.97
C VAL A 293 4.43 12.76 15.53
N PRO A 294 3.92 11.58 15.94
CA PRO A 294 4.50 10.29 15.54
C PRO A 294 4.30 9.99 14.05
N ARG A 295 5.13 9.11 13.47
CA ARG A 295 5.12 8.85 12.01
C ARG A 295 3.85 8.15 11.52
N TYR A 296 3.47 7.04 12.18
CA TYR A 296 2.38 6.15 11.74
C TYR A 296 1.40 5.75 12.84
N ILE A 297 1.90 5.47 14.03
CA ILE A 297 1.06 4.98 15.14
C ILE A 297 0.74 6.19 16.02
N PRO A 298 -0.54 6.54 16.21
CA PRO A 298 -0.92 7.66 17.06
C PRO A 298 -0.52 7.38 18.51
N ASN A 299 -0.23 8.44 19.26
CA ASN A 299 -0.03 8.32 20.70
C ASN A 299 -1.39 8.02 21.37
N PRO A 300 -1.59 6.84 21.99
CA PRO A 300 -2.88 6.48 22.58
C PRO A 300 -3.34 7.46 23.66
N MET A 301 -2.40 8.03 24.43
CA MET A 301 -2.70 8.99 25.50
C MET A 301 -3.22 10.31 24.92
N GLU A 302 -2.63 10.81 23.84
CA GLU A 302 -3.10 12.02 23.17
C GLU A 302 -4.43 11.81 22.47
N LEU A 303 -4.64 10.64 21.86
CA LEU A 303 -5.90 10.29 21.19
C LEU A 303 -7.07 10.22 22.18
N LEU A 304 -6.83 9.77 23.41
CA LEU A 304 -7.83 9.69 24.48
C LEU A 304 -7.99 11.02 25.24
N GLY A 305 -7.27 12.09 24.84
CA GLY A 305 -7.30 13.37 25.56
C GLY A 305 -6.64 13.34 26.94
N LEU A 306 -5.84 12.30 27.21
CA LEU A 306 -5.10 12.07 28.46
C LEU A 306 -3.63 12.52 28.35
N GLY A 307 -3.22 13.01 27.18
CA GLY A 307 -1.88 13.53 26.95
C GLY A 307 -1.66 14.83 27.74
N ALA A 308 -0.55 14.91 28.46
CA ALA A 308 -0.15 16.15 29.13
C ALA A 308 -0.09 17.27 28.08
N SER A 309 -0.82 18.36 28.33
CA SER A 309 -0.72 19.61 27.58
C SER A 309 0.75 20.04 27.53
N LYS A 310 1.45 19.72 26.43
CA LYS A 310 2.69 20.42 26.11
C LYS A 310 2.23 21.82 25.77
N THR A 311 2.40 22.71 26.75
CA THR A 311 2.18 24.15 26.66
C THR A 311 2.57 24.65 25.28
N LYS A 312 1.58 25.02 24.47
CA LYS A 312 1.79 25.85 23.30
C LYS A 312 2.32 27.18 23.82
N THR A 313 3.63 27.39 23.77
CA THR A 313 4.20 28.73 23.97
C THR A 313 3.64 29.64 22.87
N PRO A 314 3.21 30.86 23.23
CA PRO A 314 2.41 31.75 22.38
C PRO A 314 3.11 32.20 21.10
#